data_AF-A0A2V2RJ21-F1
#
_entry.id   AF-A0A2V2RJ21-F1
#
_cell.length_a   1.000
_cell.length_b   1.000
_cell.length_c   1.000
_cell.angle_alpha   90.00
_cell.angle_beta   90.00
_cell.angle_gamma   90.00
#
_symmetry.space_group_name_H-M   'P 1'
#
loop_
_entity.id
_entity.type
_entity.pdbx_description
1 polymer ?
#
loop_
_entity_poly.entity_id
_entity_poly.type
_entity_poly.pdbx_seq_one_letter_code
_entity_poly.pdbx_strand_id
1 'polypeptide(L)'
;MSANSTTAEFSVYAFYDDADTEYHAECEFVSAETAVRTAVSLVKSVAGRTGFIKRVIVTDGSDSINWEWRHGFGVVFPKDES
;
A
#
# COMPACT_ATOMS: atom_id res chain seq x y z
N MET A 1 28.11 -5.29 16.11
CA MET A 1 26.76 -5.89 16.06
C MET A 1 25.88 -4.92 15.32
N SER A 2 25.51 -5.24 14.07
CA SER A 2 24.74 -4.33 13.21
C SER A 2 23.33 -4.18 13.78
N ALA A 3 22.90 -2.94 14.04
CA ALA A 3 21.53 -2.65 14.44
C ALA A 3 20.62 -3.04 13.27
N ASN A 4 19.76 -4.04 13.49
CA ASN A 4 18.78 -4.47 12.51
C ASN A 4 17.71 -3.38 12.43
N SER A 5 17.94 -2.38 11.59
CA SER A 5 17.09 -1.21 11.44
C SER A 5 15.82 -1.63 10.71
N THR A 6 14.82 -2.09 11.45
CA THR A 6 13.41 -1.99 11.05
C THR A 6 13.02 -0.51 11.09
N THR A 7 13.66 0.30 10.24
CA THR A 7 13.45 1.73 10.20
C THR A 7 11.99 1.97 9.86
N ALA A 8 11.33 2.78 10.68
CA ALA A 8 9.96 3.20 10.47
C ALA A 8 9.94 4.15 9.27
N GLU A 9 9.83 3.59 8.07
CA GLU A 9 9.93 4.34 6.81
C GLU A 9 8.80 4.03 5.83
N PHE A 10 7.96 3.05 6.13
CA PHE A 10 6.88 2.65 5.22
C PHE A 10 5.55 3.28 5.60
N SER A 11 4.78 3.67 4.60
CA SER A 11 3.42 4.20 4.77
C SER A 11 2.45 3.47 3.83
N VAL A 12 1.20 3.32 4.28
CA VAL A 12 0.13 2.66 3.51
C VAL A 12 -1.00 3.65 3.25
N TYR A 13 -1.37 3.78 1.99
CA TYR A 13 -2.46 4.65 1.56
C TYR A 13 -3.54 3.84 0.84
N ALA A 14 -4.80 4.10 1.19
CA ALA A 14 -5.97 3.52 0.53
C ALA A 14 -6.74 4.61 -0.23
N PHE A 15 -7.15 4.30 -1.46
CA PHE A 15 -7.94 5.17 -2.32
C PHE A 15 -9.34 4.57 -2.48
N TYR A 16 -10.35 5.44 -2.51
CA TYR A 16 -11.76 5.06 -2.47
C TYR A 16 -12.53 5.49 -3.73
N ASP A 17 -11.89 6.27 -4.60
CA ASP A 17 -12.41 6.65 -5.91
C ASP A 17 -11.61 5.99 -7.04
N ASP A 18 -12.21 5.90 -8.23
CA ASP A 18 -11.56 5.30 -9.41
C ASP A 18 -10.55 6.24 -10.09
N ALA A 19 -10.51 7.52 -9.68
CA ALA A 19 -9.63 8.55 -10.23
C ALA A 19 -8.30 8.67 -9.47
N ASP A 20 -8.12 7.88 -8.40
CA ASP A 20 -7.01 7.96 -7.44
C ASP A 20 -6.84 9.38 -6.85
N THR A 21 -7.93 10.15 -6.70
CA THR A 21 -7.86 11.56 -6.26
C THR A 21 -7.92 11.75 -4.75
N GLU A 22 -8.66 10.90 -4.05
CA GLU A 22 -8.80 10.93 -2.60
C GLU A 22 -8.16 9.69 -1.98
N TYR A 23 -7.22 9.93 -1.06
CA TYR A 23 -6.55 8.87 -0.31
C TYR A 23 -6.64 9.12 1.19
N HIS A 24 -6.60 8.02 1.95
CA HIS A 24 -6.43 8.05 3.40
C HIS A 24 -5.15 7.32 3.78
N ALA A 25 -4.40 7.91 4.72
CA ALA A 25 -3.27 7.29 5.36
C ALA A 25 -3.77 6.26 6.39
N GLU A 26 -3.52 4.99 6.12
CA GLU A 26 -3.95 3.88 6.98
C GLU A 26 -2.89 3.58 8.05
N CYS A 27 -1.62 3.78 7.71
CA CYS A 27 -0.52 3.93 8.65
C CYS A 27 0.65 4.69 8.01
N GLU A 28 1.46 5.34 8.83
CA GLU A 28 2.61 6.13 8.37
C GLU A 28 3.85 5.85 9.23
N PHE A 29 5.02 5.87 8.58
CA PHE A 29 6.32 5.66 9.23
C PHE A 29 6.33 4.40 10.11
N VAL A 30 5.96 3.26 9.53
CA VAL A 30 5.96 1.95 10.19
C VAL A 30 7.01 1.03 9.62
N SER A 31 7.25 -0.10 10.29
CA SER A 31 8.08 -1.17 9.74
C SER A 31 7.45 -1.78 8.49
N ALA A 32 8.28 -2.33 7.60
CA ALA A 32 7.82 -3.06 6.41
C ALA A 32 6.79 -4.15 6.74
N GLU A 33 7.01 -4.90 7.82
CA GLU A 33 6.09 -5.95 8.27
C GLU A 33 4.70 -5.38 8.60
N THR A 34 4.66 -4.24 9.31
CA THR A 34 3.40 -3.60 9.68
C THR A 34 2.70 -3.05 8.44
N ALA A 35 3.43 -2.40 7.53
CA ALA A 35 2.88 -1.90 6.27
C ALA A 35 2.26 -3.03 5.43
N VAL A 36 2.98 -4.14 5.23
CA VAL A 36 2.48 -5.30 4.49
C VAL A 36 1.25 -5.91 5.16
N ARG A 37 1.27 -6.07 6.49
CA ARG A 37 0.11 -6.61 7.23
C ARG A 37 -1.12 -5.70 7.07
N THR A 38 -0.95 -4.39 7.16
CA THR A 38 -2.03 -3.41 6.94
C THR A 38 -2.56 -3.50 5.52
N ALA A 39 -1.69 -3.46 4.50
CA ALA A 39 -2.07 -3.56 3.09
C ALA A 39 -2.84 -4.87 2.80
N VAL A 40 -2.35 -6.00 3.28
CA VAL A 40 -3.02 -7.31 3.13
C VAL A 40 -4.37 -7.34 3.84
N SER A 41 -4.48 -6.71 5.02
CA SER A 41 -5.75 -6.60 5.75
C SER A 41 -6.79 -5.82 4.96
N LEU A 42 -6.41 -4.68 4.38
CA LEU A 42 -7.28 -3.83 3.56
C LEU A 42 -7.79 -4.58 2.32
N VAL A 43 -6.89 -5.25 1.58
CA VAL A 43 -7.26 -6.04 0.40
C VAL A 43 -8.20 -7.20 0.75
N LYS A 44 -7.97 -7.84 1.91
CA LYS A 44 -8.79 -8.97 2.36
C LYS A 44 -10.08 -8.55 3.07
N SER A 45 -10.22 -7.27 3.42
CA SER A 45 -11.41 -6.73 4.09
C SER A 45 -12.66 -6.82 3.22
N VAL A 46 -13.84 -6.66 3.82
CA VAL A 46 -15.10 -6.58 3.05
C VAL A 46 -15.03 -5.42 2.06
N ALA A 47 -14.54 -4.25 2.49
CA ALA A 47 -14.39 -3.07 1.65
C ALA A 47 -13.46 -3.29 0.44
N GLY A 48 -12.35 -4.01 0.64
CA GLY A 48 -11.45 -4.40 -0.45
C GLY A 48 -12.08 -5.40 -1.41
N ARG A 49 -12.84 -6.37 -0.91
CA ARG A 49 -13.50 -7.40 -1.73
C ARG A 49 -14.72 -6.90 -2.51
N THR A 50 -15.44 -5.91 -1.98
CA THR A 50 -16.61 -5.33 -2.64
C THR A 50 -16.25 -4.17 -3.56
N GLY A 51 -14.97 -3.78 -3.62
CA GLY A 51 -14.50 -2.68 -4.46
C GLY A 51 -14.88 -1.30 -3.94
N PHE A 52 -15.11 -1.16 -2.63
CA PHE A 52 -15.18 0.15 -1.97
C PHE A 52 -13.77 0.77 -1.89
N ILE A 53 -12.77 -0.04 -1.53
CA ILE A 53 -11.37 0.35 -1.70
C ILE A 53 -10.95 0.03 -3.13
N LYS A 54 -10.50 1.05 -3.86
CA LYS A 54 -10.13 0.96 -5.29
C LYS A 54 -8.66 0.64 -5.47
N ARG A 55 -7.81 1.22 -4.64
CA ARG A 55 -6.36 1.07 -4.72
C ARG A 55 -5.74 1.09 -3.33
N VAL A 56 -4.70 0.30 -3.14
CA VAL A 56 -3.86 0.32 -1.94
C VAL A 56 -2.41 0.38 -2.38
N ILE A 57 -1.63 1.30 -1.83
CA ILE A 57 -0.20 1.41 -2.09
C ILE A 57 0.59 1.33 -0.78
N VAL A 58 1.79 0.76 -0.88
CA VAL A 58 2.84 0.89 0.14
C VAL A 58 3.94 1.77 -0.44
N THR A 59 4.32 2.80 0.30
CA THR A 59 5.43 3.69 -0.02
C THR A 59 6.55 3.56 1.01
N ASP A 60 7.77 3.93 0.65
CA ASP A 60 8.89 4.12 1.58
C ASP A 60 9.15 5.62 1.85
N GLY A 61 10.19 5.92 2.63
CA GLY A 61 10.57 7.30 2.99
C GLY A 61 11.11 8.15 1.84
N SER A 62 11.18 7.61 0.61
CA SER A 62 11.50 8.35 -0.63
C SER A 62 10.26 8.53 -1.51
N ASP A 63 9.05 8.33 -0.97
CA ASP A 63 7.77 8.37 -1.66
C ASP A 63 7.67 7.41 -2.86
N SER A 64 8.51 6.38 -2.88
CA SER A 64 8.50 5.38 -3.95
C SER A 64 7.46 4.31 -3.67
N ILE A 65 6.61 4.00 -4.66
CA ILE A 65 5.62 2.92 -4.56
C ILE A 65 6.36 1.58 -4.64
N ASN A 66 6.41 0.88 -3.50
CA ASN A 66 7.07 -0.41 -3.37
C ASN A 66 6.12 -1.59 -3.61
N TRP A 67 4.82 -1.35 -3.44
CA TRP A 67 3.78 -2.33 -3.67
C TRP A 67 2.48 -1.62 -4.00
N GLU A 68 1.76 -2.15 -4.98
CA GLU A 68 0.46 -1.63 -5.40
C GLU A 68 -0.53 -2.76 -5.60
N TRP A 69 -1.77 -2.53 -5.18
CA TRP A 69 -2.91 -3.36 -5.49
C TRP A 69 -4.06 -2.50 -6.01
N ARG A 70 -4.78 -3.03 -7.01
CA ARG A 70 -6.01 -2.42 -7.56
C ARG A 70 -7.16 -3.42 -7.55
N HIS A 71 -8.34 -2.95 -7.19
CA HIS A 71 -9.56 -3.76 -7.24
C HIS A 71 -9.81 -4.26 -8.67
N GLY A 72 -10.11 -5.55 -8.81
CA GLY A 72 -10.31 -6.20 -10.12
C GLY A 72 -9.03 -6.57 -10.87
N PHE A 73 -7.86 -6.06 -10.48
CA PHE A 73 -6.57 -6.38 -11.11
C PHE A 73 -5.63 -7.20 -10.22
N GLY A 74 -5.77 -7.08 -8.89
CA GLY A 74 -4.84 -7.72 -7.96
C GLY A 74 -3.59 -6.87 -7.73
N VAL A 75 -2.47 -7.51 -7.45
CA VAL A 75 -1.17 -6.83 -7.28
C VAL A 75 -0.69 -6.34 -8.65
N VAL A 76 -0.36 -5.06 -8.73
CA VAL A 76 0.11 -4.39 -9.94
C VAL A 76 1.62 -4.23 -9.84
N PHE A 77 2.33 -4.69 -10.85
CA PHE A 77 3.76 -4.43 -11.02
C PHE A 77 3.94 -3.24 -11.98
N PRO A 78 4.99 -2.42 -11.80
CA PRO A 78 5.34 -1.40 -12.79
C PRO A 78 5.40 -2.04 -14.18
N LYS A 79 4.90 -1.33 -15.20
CA LYS A 79 5.14 -1.74 -16.58
C LYS A 79 6.64 -1.57 -16.86
N ASP A 80 7.28 -2.57 -17.45
CA ASP A 80 8.63 -2.42 -17.97
C ASP A 80 8.65 -1.19 -18.90
N GLU A 81 9.53 -0.23 -18.62
CA GLU A 81 9.83 0.85 -19.54
C GLU A 81 10.68 0.26 -20.68
N SER A 82 10.03 -0.13 -21.77
CA SER A 82 10.67 -0.54 -23.03
C SER A 82 11.10 0.65 -23.86
#